data_AF-A0A1Z9UKB6-F1
#
_entry.id   AF-A0A1Z9UKB6-F1
#
_cell.length_a   1.000
_cell.length_b   1.000
_cell.length_c   1.000
_cell.angle_alpha   90.00
_cell.angle_beta   90.00
_cell.angle_gamma   90.00
#
_symmetry.space_group_name_H-M   'P 1'
#
loop_
_entity.id
_entity.type
_entity.pdbx_description
1 polymer ?
#
loop_
_entity_poly.entity_id
_entity_poly.type
_entity_poly.pdbx_seq_one_letter_code
_entity_poly.pdbx_strand_id
1 'polypeptide(L)' 'MKKKKDEVIKSLAIHTKDVGSAEVQIGLLSKKIEKLSEHFKKFKKDKHSTLGLNKSVNRRKKLLAYLKRKKP' A
#
# COMPACT_ATOMS: atom_id res chain seq x y z
N MET A 1 -11.75 11.08 -0.01
CA MET A 1 -10.77 10.01 0.28
C MET A 1 -11.18 8.62 -0.25
N LYS A 2 -12.49 8.30 -0.41
CA LYS A 2 -12.97 7.01 -0.95
C LYS A 2 -12.63 6.81 -2.45
N LYS A 3 -12.91 7.80 -3.30
CA LYS A 3 -12.66 7.75 -4.76
C LYS A 3 -11.27 7.21 -5.17
N LYS A 4 -10.19 7.77 -4.61
CA LYS A 4 -8.81 7.34 -4.91
C LYS A 4 -8.50 5.89 -4.51
N LYS A 5 -9.17 5.35 -3.48
CA LYS A 5 -8.99 3.94 -3.09
C LYS A 5 -9.73 3.02 -4.05
N ASP A 6 -10.96 3.39 -4.40
CA ASP A 6 -11.82 2.62 -5.29
C ASP A 6 -11.23 2.55 -6.70
N GLU A 7 -10.58 3.62 -7.17
CA GLU A 7 -9.82 3.65 -8.43
C GLU A 7 -8.65 2.65 -8.44
N VAL A 8 -7.83 2.64 -7.39
CA VAL A 8 -6.68 1.72 -7.28
C VAL A 8 -7.15 0.26 -7.22
N ILE A 9 -8.24 0.01 -6.51
CA ILE A 9 -8.85 -1.33 -6.46
C ILE A 9 -9.31 -1.72 -7.86
N LYS A 10 -10.10 -0.89 -8.54
CA LYS A 10 -10.59 -1.19 -9.90
C LYS A 10 -9.46 -1.44 -10.90
N SER A 11 -8.34 -0.75 -10.80
CA SER A 11 -7.21 -0.92 -11.72
C SER A 11 -6.41 -2.21 -11.53
N LEU A 12 -6.41 -2.78 -10.32
CA LEU A 12 -5.55 -3.92 -9.95
C LEU A 12 -6.36 -5.17 -9.59
N ALA A 13 -7.68 -5.05 -9.49
CA ALA A 13 -8.59 -6.13 -9.17
C ALA A 13 -8.61 -7.16 -10.30
N ILE A 14 -8.47 -8.43 -9.93
CA ILE A 14 -8.56 -9.56 -10.89
C ILE A 14 -10.03 -9.82 -11.27
N HIS A 15 -10.96 -9.52 -10.36
CA HIS A 15 -12.40 -9.65 -10.56
C HIS A 15 -13.14 -8.54 -9.81
N THR A 16 -14.42 -8.32 -10.14
CA THR A 16 -15.20 -7.14 -9.72
C THR A 16 -15.31 -6.91 -8.20
N LYS A 17 -15.12 -7.95 -7.38
CA LYS A 17 -15.17 -7.89 -5.91
C LYS A 17 -13.79 -8.13 -5.25
N ASP A 18 -12.72 -8.11 -6.03
CA ASP A 18 -11.38 -8.39 -5.53
C ASP A 18 -10.83 -7.22 -4.72
N VAL A 19 -10.95 -7.33 -3.40
CA VAL A 19 -10.35 -6.41 -2.43
C VAL A 19 -9.15 -7.02 -1.70
N GLY A 20 -8.93 -8.33 -1.89
CA GLY A 20 -8.06 -9.14 -1.05
C GLY A 20 -6.78 -9.60 -1.74
N SER A 21 -6.69 -9.56 -3.08
CA SER A 21 -5.51 -10.00 -3.80
C SER A 21 -4.24 -9.25 -3.40
N ALA A 22 -3.10 -9.93 -3.58
CA ALA A 22 -1.81 -9.36 -3.23
C ALA A 22 -1.52 -8.13 -4.11
N GLU A 23 -1.89 -8.16 -5.39
CA GLU A 23 -1.77 -7.03 -6.32
C GLU A 23 -2.53 -5.78 -5.83
N VAL A 24 -3.81 -5.93 -5.46
CA VAL A 24 -4.64 -4.82 -4.94
C VAL A 24 -4.07 -4.29 -3.62
N GLN A 25 -3.70 -5.17 -2.69
CA GLN A 25 -3.12 -4.76 -1.40
C GLN A 25 -1.80 -4.00 -1.56
N ILE A 26 -0.94 -4.40 -2.50
CA ILE A 26 0.32 -3.71 -2.81
C ILE A 26 0.04 -2.31 -3.37
N GLY A 27 -0.93 -2.16 -4.26
CA GLY A 27 -1.34 -0.86 -4.79
C GLY A 27 -1.83 0.09 -3.70
N LEU A 28 -2.71 -0.39 -2.83
CA LEU A 28 -3.23 0.39 -1.70
C LEU A 28 -2.13 0.79 -0.70
N LEU A 29 -1.22 -0.12 -0.38
CA LEU A 29 -0.08 0.16 0.49
C LEU A 29 0.87 1.18 -0.14
N SER A 30 1.10 1.11 -1.45
CA SER A 30 1.97 2.05 -2.17
C SER A 30 1.41 3.46 -2.13
N LYS A 31 0.11 3.66 -2.40
CA LYS A 31 -0.52 4.99 -2.26
C LYS A 31 -0.54 5.51 -0.82
N LYS A 32 -0.67 4.63 0.17
CA LYS A 32 -0.57 5.01 1.58
C LYS A 32 0.85 5.48 1.93
N ILE A 33 1.88 4.75 1.47
CA ILE A 33 3.29 5.09 1.68
C ILE A 33 3.60 6.44 1.05
N GLU A 34 3.22 6.67 -0.22
CA GLU A 34 3.42 7.93 -0.94
C GLU A 34 2.84 9.13 -0.16
N LYS A 35 1.57 9.02 0.27
CA LYS A 35 0.91 10.07 1.06
C LYS A 35 1.62 10.34 2.40
N LEU A 36 2.04 9.29 3.09
CA LEU A 36 2.74 9.43 4.38
C LEU A 36 4.15 10.00 4.20
N SER A 37 4.85 9.63 3.13
CA SER A 37 6.15 10.20 2.79
C SER A 37 6.06 11.71 2.55
N GLU A 38 5.03 12.20 1.87
CA GLU A 38 4.77 13.64 1.73
C GLU A 38 4.47 14.31 3.09
N HIS A 39 3.66 13.66 3.95
CA HIS A 39 3.39 14.16 5.30
C HIS A 39 4.67 14.36 6.11
N PHE A 40 5.59 13.39 6.10
CA PHE A 40 6.85 13.50 6.84
C PHE A 40 7.81 14.54 6.30
N LYS A 41 7.75 14.88 5.01
CA LYS A 41 8.52 16.02 4.46
C LYS A 41 8.12 17.33 5.15
N LYS A 42 6.82 17.51 5.41
CA LYS A 42 6.28 18.68 6.13
C LYS A 42 6.42 18.58 7.65
N PHE A 43 6.25 17.38 8.21
CA PHE A 43 6.24 17.13 9.66
C PHE A 43 7.34 16.17 10.10
N LYS A 44 8.60 16.64 10.04
CA LYS A 44 9.80 15.81 10.32
C LYS A 44 9.89 15.24 11.75
N LYS A 45 9.21 15.87 12.72
CA LYS A 45 9.24 15.47 14.13
C LYS A 45 8.19 14.41 14.51
N ASP A 46 7.31 14.02 13.59
CA ASP A 46 6.25 13.03 13.86
C ASP A 46 6.80 11.58 13.88
N LYS A 47 7.31 11.17 15.05
CA LYS A 47 7.86 9.83 15.26
C LYS A 47 6.78 8.76 15.43
N HIS A 48 5.60 9.11 15.96
CA HIS A 48 4.52 8.14 16.19
C HIS A 48 3.98 7.58 14.87
N SER A 49 3.76 8.44 13.88
CA SER A 49 3.27 8.02 12.57
C SER A 49 4.33 7.22 11.78
N THR A 50 5.62 7.41 12.07
CA THR A 50 6.74 6.73 11.39
C THR A 50 6.68 5.21 11.58
N LEU A 51 6.25 4.73 12.76
CA LEU A 51 6.02 3.31 13.00
C LEU A 51 4.96 2.73 12.06
N GLY A 52 3.87 3.47 11.83
CA GLY A 52 2.80 3.09 10.92
C GLY A 52 3.25 3.02 9.46
N LEU A 53 4.15 3.92 9.05
CA LEU A 53 4.79 3.89 7.74
C LEU A 53 5.67 2.65 7.58
N ASN A 54 6.58 2.40 8.52
CA ASN A 54 7.48 1.25 8.49
C ASN A 54 6.73 -0.09 8.45
N LYS A 55 5.66 -0.22 9.25
CA LYS A 55 4.77 -1.39 9.19
C LYS A 55 4.15 -1.57 7.80
N SER A 56 3.72 -0.47 7.16
CA SER A 56 3.13 -0.50 5.82
C SER A 56 4.16 -0.90 4.75
N VAL A 57 5.39 -0.39 4.83
CA VAL A 57 6.52 -0.76 3.95
C VAL A 57 6.86 -2.25 4.10
N ASN A 58 7.00 -2.74 5.33
CA ASN A 58 7.33 -4.13 5.62
C ASN A 58 6.23 -5.09 5.11
N ARG A 59 4.95 -4.73 5.29
CA ARG A 59 3.84 -5.52 4.74
C ARG A 59 3.89 -5.57 3.21
N ARG A 60 4.16 -4.45 2.54
CA ARG A 60 4.30 -4.41 1.08
C ARG A 60 5.47 -5.29 0.61
N LYS A 61 6.61 -5.23 1.28
CA LYS A 61 7.79 -6.07 0.98
C LYS A 61 7.46 -7.57 1.08
N LYS A 62 6.73 -7.99 2.12
CA LYS A 62 6.28 -9.38 2.30
C LYS A 62 5.35 -9.83 1.16
N LEU A 63 4.40 -9.00 0.76
CA LEU A 63 3.47 -9.32 -0.34
C LEU A 63 4.19 -9.44 -1.68
N LEU A 64 5.13 -8.55 -1.98
CA LEU A 64 5.96 -8.64 -3.18
C LEU A 64 6.82 -9.91 -3.19
N ALA A 65 7.42 -10.27 -2.05
CA ALA A 65 8.17 -11.52 -1.92
C ALA A 65 7.27 -12.75 -2.13
N TYR A 66 6.04 -12.71 -1.63
CA TYR A 66 5.05 -13.77 -1.86
C TYR A 66 4.71 -13.90 -3.35
N LEU A 67 4.44 -12.78 -4.03
CA LEU A 67 4.14 -12.80 -5.47
C LEU A 67 5.32 -13.35 -6.27
N LYS A 68 6.55 -12.87 -6.02
CA LYS A 68 7.76 -13.37 -6.68
C LYS A 68 7.96 -14.87 -6.49
N ARG A 69 7.62 -15.41 -5.32
CA ARG A 69 7.73 -16.86 -5.05
C ARG A 69 6.64 -17.67 -5.74
N LYS A 70 5.42 -17.14 -5.83
CA LYS A 70 4.24 -17.86 -6.36
C LYS A 70 4.10 -17.75 -7.88
N LYS A 71 4.57 -16.64 -8.46
CA LYS A 71 4.58 -16.34 -9.89
C LYS A 71 5.98 -15.78 -10.22
N PRO A 72 6.97 -16.64 -10.48
CA PRO A 72 8.33 -16.22 -10.79
C PRO A 72 8.42 -15.42 -12.09
#